data_AF-A0A2U9IIE3-F1
#
_entry.id   AF-A0A2U9IIE3-F1
#
_cell.length_a   1.000
_cell.length_b   1.000
_cell.length_c   1.000
_cell.angle_alpha   90.00
_cell.angle_beta   90.00
_cell.angle_gamma   90.00
#
_symmetry.space_group_name_H-M   'P 1'
#
loop_
_entity.id
_entity.type
_entity.pdbx_description
1 polymer ?
#
loop_
_entity_poly.entity_id
_entity_poly.type
_entity_poly.pdbx_seq_one_letter_code
_entity_poly.pdbx_strand_id
1 'polypeptide(L)'
;MELKHEIRSNFNINENTEFSEVANYKDGILMSILDTLTFNTDNSRIGISVSRDENNNLKLTVFNIIKDIKQEGKITEREAISFIIDTQGRRITYTEATFKNPKNQSVPKSIEEKLENVDKIIEKSMSERENYMKSLFNEIKINTKVFNIDTGSEENIGINKEA
;
A
#
# COMPACT_ATOMS: atom_id res chain seq x y z
N MET A 1 -15.84 -6.54 -18.52
CA MET A 1 -15.38 -5.35 -17.80
C MET A 1 -13.88 -5.42 -17.83
N GLU A 2 -13.26 -4.56 -18.64
CA GLU A 2 -11.81 -4.56 -18.85
C GLU A 2 -11.19 -3.51 -17.94
N LEU A 3 -10.28 -3.94 -17.07
CA LEU A 3 -9.44 -3.05 -16.26
C LEU A 3 -8.09 -2.94 -16.93
N LYS A 4 -7.54 -1.73 -16.98
CA LYS A 4 -6.22 -1.47 -17.55
C LYS A 4 -5.46 -0.48 -16.69
N HIS A 5 -4.20 -0.79 -16.43
CA HIS A 5 -3.24 0.12 -15.81
C HIS A 5 -2.21 0.59 -16.84
N GLU A 6 -1.85 1.86 -16.79
CA GLU A 6 -0.85 2.49 -17.66
C GLU A 6 0.16 3.26 -16.83
N ILE A 7 1.44 2.90 -16.93
CA ILE A 7 2.52 3.69 -16.35
C ILE A 7 2.75 4.90 -17.26
N ARG A 8 2.36 6.08 -16.80
CA ARG A 8 2.55 7.33 -17.56
C ARG A 8 3.94 7.92 -17.37
N SER A 9 4.54 7.69 -16.20
CA SER A 9 5.90 8.14 -15.89
C SER A 9 6.50 7.24 -14.81
N ASN A 10 7.79 6.97 -14.94
CA ASN A 10 8.58 6.31 -13.92
C ASN A 10 10.05 6.73 -14.06
N PHE A 11 10.61 7.35 -13.02
CA PHE A 11 12.01 7.76 -13.02
C PHE A 11 12.57 7.94 -11.61
N ASN A 12 13.89 7.75 -11.50
CA ASN A 12 14.63 8.11 -10.29
C ASN A 12 14.87 9.63 -10.27
N ILE A 13 14.48 10.28 -9.18
CA ILE A 13 14.85 11.68 -8.91
C ILE A 13 16.30 11.74 -8.43
N ASN A 14 16.71 10.78 -7.59
CA ASN A 14 18.08 10.56 -7.15
C ASN A 14 18.29 9.08 -6.78
N GLU A 15 19.49 8.73 -6.30
CA GLU A 15 19.86 7.35 -5.92
C GLU A 15 18.89 6.67 -4.94
N ASN A 16 18.18 7.46 -4.13
CA ASN A 16 17.33 6.99 -3.05
C ASN A 16 15.85 7.36 -3.24
N THR A 17 15.49 8.05 -4.33
CA THR A 17 14.14 8.61 -4.52
C THR A 17 13.60 8.28 -5.90
N GLU A 18 12.44 7.64 -5.95
CA GLU A 18 11.75 7.22 -7.18
C GLU A 18 10.36 7.87 -7.26
N PHE A 19 9.99 8.33 -8.44
CA PHE A 19 8.64 8.78 -8.76
C PHE A 19 7.99 7.85 -9.79
N SER A 20 6.71 7.54 -9.59
CA SER A 20 5.87 6.85 -10.57
C SER A 20 4.47 7.47 -10.66
N GLU A 21 3.93 7.57 -11.88
CA GLU A 21 2.53 7.93 -12.15
C GLU A 21 1.85 6.76 -12.88
N VAL A 22 0.75 6.26 -12.31
CA VAL A 22 -0.04 5.16 -12.88
C VAL A 22 -1.47 5.62 -13.11
N ALA A 23 -1.91 5.59 -14.37
CA ALA A 23 -3.31 5.81 -14.74
C ALA A 23 -4.09 4.48 -14.74
N ASN A 24 -5.32 4.53 -14.24
CA ASN A 24 -6.21 3.38 -14.11
C ASN A 24 -7.45 3.63 -14.96
N TYR A 25 -7.76 2.70 -15.85
CA TYR A 25 -8.89 2.76 -16.76
C TYR A 25 -9.83 1.59 -16.53
N LYS A 26 -11.12 1.85 -16.79
CA LYS A 26 -12.17 0.84 -16.79
C LYS A 26 -13.00 0.99 -18.05
N ASP A 27 -13.06 -0.07 -18.85
CA ASP A 27 -13.78 -0.09 -20.13
C ASP A 27 -13.37 1.10 -21.04
N GLY A 28 -12.08 1.45 -21.03
CA GLY A 28 -11.50 2.56 -21.79
C GLY A 28 -11.65 3.96 -21.15
N ILE A 29 -12.39 4.09 -20.05
CA ILE A 29 -12.63 5.35 -19.34
C ILE A 29 -11.59 5.52 -18.23
N LEU A 30 -10.93 6.69 -18.17
CA LEU A 30 -10.01 7.01 -17.07
C LEU A 30 -10.81 7.10 -15.77
N MET A 31 -10.39 6.33 -14.76
CA MET A 31 -11.04 6.28 -13.44
C MET A 31 -10.24 6.99 -12.37
N SER A 32 -8.92 6.86 -12.41
CA SER A 32 -8.04 7.49 -11.44
C SER A 32 -6.59 7.52 -11.89
N ILE A 33 -5.86 8.51 -11.39
CA ILE A 33 -4.40 8.58 -11.48
C ILE A 33 -3.82 8.39 -10.08
N LEU A 34 -2.76 7.61 -9.97
CA LEU A 34 -2.00 7.39 -8.75
C LEU A 34 -0.57 7.89 -8.94
N ASP A 35 -0.24 8.99 -8.27
CA ASP A 35 1.14 9.48 -8.16
C ASP A 35 1.77 8.82 -6.95
N THR A 36 3.00 8.34 -7.06
CA THR A 36 3.74 7.75 -5.94
C THR A 36 5.18 8.25 -5.91
N LEU A 37 5.60 8.71 -4.75
CA LEU A 37 6.97 9.10 -4.43
C LEU A 37 7.51 8.15 -3.36
N THR A 38 8.60 7.46 -3.65
CA THR A 38 9.25 6.52 -2.73
C THR A 38 10.63 7.02 -2.36
N PHE A 39 10.93 7.06 -1.06
CA PHE A 39 12.25 7.35 -0.50
C PHE A 39 12.81 6.11 0.17
N ASN A 40 14.01 5.70 -0.22
CA ASN A 40 14.73 4.61 0.40
C ASN A 40 15.80 5.17 1.35
N THR A 41 15.90 4.58 2.53
CA THR A 41 17.00 4.80 3.47
C THR A 41 17.68 3.46 3.75
N ASP A 42 18.78 3.45 4.51
CA ASP A 42 19.56 2.24 4.82
C ASP A 42 18.74 1.09 5.43
N ASN A 43 17.64 1.41 6.11
CA ASN A 43 16.79 0.45 6.79
C ASN A 43 15.29 0.72 6.64
N SER A 44 14.88 1.71 5.86
CA SER A 44 13.47 2.05 5.73
C SER A 44 13.11 2.45 4.30
N ARG A 45 11.82 2.32 3.98
CA ARG A 45 11.22 2.80 2.74
C ARG A 45 10.00 3.63 3.10
N ILE A 46 9.95 4.86 2.63
CA ILE A 46 8.85 5.78 2.86
C ILE A 46 8.15 5.99 1.52
N GLY A 47 6.87 5.65 1.44
CA GLY A 47 6.05 5.85 0.25
C GLY A 47 4.98 6.90 0.51
N ILE A 48 4.86 7.87 -0.39
CA ILE A 48 3.76 8.83 -0.42
C ILE A 48 3.01 8.59 -1.73
N SER A 49 1.75 8.23 -1.64
CA SER A 49 0.90 8.03 -2.82
C SER A 49 -0.33 8.94 -2.76
N VAL A 50 -0.66 9.55 -3.88
CA VAL A 50 -1.81 10.44 -4.02
C VAL A 50 -2.68 9.94 -5.17
N SER A 51 -3.94 9.63 -4.88
CA SER A 51 -4.92 9.21 -5.87
C SER A 51 -5.86 10.35 -6.22
N ARG A 52 -5.98 10.62 -7.53
CA ARG A 52 -6.86 11.64 -8.11
C ARG A 52 -7.94 10.97 -8.96
N ASP A 53 -9.14 11.53 -8.98
CA ASP A 53 -10.22 11.11 -9.89
C ASP A 53 -9.98 11.64 -11.33
N GLU A 54 -10.89 11.32 -12.25
CA GLU A 54 -10.85 11.76 -13.64
C GLU A 54 -10.92 13.29 -13.81
N ASN A 55 -11.38 14.02 -12.80
CA ASN A 55 -11.49 15.47 -12.76
C ASN A 55 -10.32 16.12 -12.00
N ASN A 56 -9.28 15.35 -11.66
CA ASN A 56 -8.14 15.75 -10.82
C ASN A 56 -8.48 16.10 -9.36
N ASN A 57 -9.66 15.73 -8.86
CA ASN A 57 -9.95 15.89 -7.43
C ASN A 57 -9.21 14.83 -6.63
N LEU A 58 -8.68 15.24 -5.47
CA LEU A 58 -8.04 14.33 -4.53
C LEU A 58 -9.06 13.35 -3.93
N LYS A 59 -8.83 12.04 -4.13
CA LYS A 59 -9.63 10.97 -3.52
C LYS A 59 -9.00 10.44 -2.24
N LEU A 60 -7.69 10.19 -2.30
CA LEU A 60 -6.98 9.47 -1.25
C LEU A 60 -5.52 9.91 -1.21
N THR A 61 -4.99 10.10 -0.01
CA THR A 61 -3.54 10.16 0.22
C THR A 61 -3.14 8.98 1.09
N VAL A 62 -2.10 8.26 0.69
CA VAL A 62 -1.52 7.15 1.45
C VAL A 62 -0.09 7.51 1.81
N PHE A 63 0.24 7.43 3.09
CA PHE A 63 1.61 7.55 3.59
C PHE A 63 2.01 6.24 4.23
N ASN A 64 3.07 5.62 3.75
CA ASN A 64 3.59 4.35 4.24
C ASN A 64 5.03 4.51 4.69
N ILE A 65 5.38 3.91 5.82
CA ILE A 65 6.75 3.68 6.25
C ILE A 65 6.90 2.17 6.43
N ILE A 66 7.89 1.58 5.78
CA ILE A 66 8.30 0.20 5.98
C ILE A 66 9.72 0.23 6.51
N LYS A 67 9.94 -0.32 7.69
CA LYS A 67 11.25 -0.39 8.34
C LYS A 67 11.70 -1.83 8.47
N ASP A 68 12.89 -2.12 7.98
CA ASP A 68 13.53 -3.42 8.11
C ASP A 68 14.21 -3.53 9.50
N ILE A 69 13.85 -4.56 10.26
CA ILE A 69 14.54 -4.95 11.49
C ILE A 69 15.55 -6.05 11.13
N LYS A 70 16.83 -5.80 11.47
CA LYS A 70 17.93 -6.72 11.16
C LYS A 70 18.48 -7.36 12.43
N GLN A 71 18.69 -8.68 12.39
CA GLN A 71 19.46 -9.44 13.38
C GLN A 71 20.58 -10.16 12.64
N GLU A 72 21.82 -10.06 13.13
CA GLU A 72 23.00 -10.68 12.49
C GLU A 72 23.15 -10.33 10.99
N GLY A 73 22.79 -9.09 10.61
CA GLY A 73 22.88 -8.60 9.23
C GLY A 73 21.77 -9.08 8.29
N LYS A 74 20.83 -9.90 8.76
CA LYS A 74 19.67 -10.38 7.98
C LYS A 74 18.39 -9.69 8.44
N ILE A 75 17.52 -9.35 7.50
CA ILE A 75 16.19 -8.79 7.80
C ILE A 75 15.34 -9.92 8.39
N THR A 76 15.00 -9.80 9.68
CA THR A 76 14.19 -10.77 10.42
C THR A 76 12.73 -10.37 10.46
N GLU A 77 12.46 -9.08 10.58
CA GLU A 77 11.11 -8.52 10.66
C GLU A 77 11.01 -7.22 9.85
N ARG A 78 9.79 -6.85 9.52
CA ARG A 78 9.44 -5.54 8.97
C ARG A 78 8.35 -4.91 9.79
N GLU A 79 8.51 -3.65 10.15
CA GLU A 79 7.45 -2.82 10.70
C GLU A 79 6.88 -1.97 9.57
N ALA A 80 5.56 -2.01 9.38
CA ALA A 80 4.86 -1.10 8.50
C ALA A 80 3.99 -0.17 9.33
N ILE A 81 4.06 1.12 9.02
CA ILE A 81 3.16 2.15 9.50
C ILE A 81 2.48 2.75 8.27
N SER A 82 1.16 2.78 8.25
CA SER A 82 0.38 3.30 7.15
C SER A 82 -0.66 4.31 7.64
N PHE A 83 -0.78 5.41 6.93
CA PHE A 83 -1.86 6.38 7.08
C PHE A 83 -2.58 6.49 5.75
N ILE A 84 -3.86 6.15 5.74
CA ILE A 84 -4.75 6.31 4.59
C ILE A 84 -5.70 7.46 4.91
N ILE A 85 -5.53 8.59 4.24
CA ILE A 85 -6.35 9.79 4.38
C ILE A 85 -7.40 9.78 3.28
N ASP A 86 -8.61 9.36 3.64
CA ASP A 86 -9.79 9.41 2.79
C ASP A 86 -10.45 10.79 2.96
N THR A 87 -10.20 11.67 2.00
CA THR A 87 -10.71 13.05 2.02
C THR A 87 -12.22 13.09 1.83
N GLN A 88 -12.79 12.15 1.07
CA GLN A 88 -14.22 12.09 0.77
C GLN A 88 -15.00 11.49 1.93
N GLY A 89 -14.50 10.38 2.50
CA GLY A 89 -15.06 9.76 3.70
C GLY A 89 -14.75 10.51 5.00
N ARG A 90 -13.95 11.59 4.93
CA ARG A 90 -13.50 12.41 6.07
C ARG A 90 -12.85 11.56 7.17
N ARG A 91 -11.99 10.62 6.77
CA ARG A 91 -11.39 9.62 7.67
C ARG A 91 -9.89 9.48 7.47
N ILE A 92 -9.17 9.21 8.56
CA ILE A 92 -7.78 8.77 8.53
C ILE A 92 -7.74 7.36 9.10
N THR A 93 -7.31 6.38 8.31
CA THR A 93 -7.03 5.03 8.79
C THR A 93 -5.55 4.91 9.08
N TYR A 94 -5.22 4.67 10.34
CA TYR A 94 -3.88 4.36 10.81
C TYR A 94 -3.73 2.85 10.95
N THR A 95 -2.65 2.29 10.41
CA THR A 95 -2.32 0.88 10.58
C THR A 95 -0.86 0.73 10.98
N GLU A 96 -0.62 0.00 12.06
CA GLU A 96 0.69 -0.57 12.41
C GLU A 96 0.64 -2.07 12.14
N ALA A 97 1.68 -2.60 11.49
CA ALA A 97 1.80 -4.03 11.26
C ALA A 97 3.25 -4.49 11.39
N THR A 98 3.47 -5.63 12.05
CA THR A 98 4.80 -6.27 12.12
C THR A 98 4.78 -7.60 11.38
N PHE A 99 5.61 -7.73 10.35
CA PHE A 99 5.71 -8.88 9.46
C PHE A 99 6.99 -9.64 9.80
N LYS A 100 6.88 -10.92 10.19
CA LYS A 100 8.06 -11.80 10.17
C LYS A 100 8.46 -12.02 8.73
N ASN A 101 9.74 -11.82 8.43
CA ASN A 101 10.22 -12.04 7.07
C ASN A 101 10.26 -13.56 6.82
N PRO A 102 9.47 -14.12 5.89
CA PRO A 102 9.57 -15.54 5.58
C PRO A 102 10.99 -15.84 5.10
N LYS A 103 11.53 -17.02 5.46
CA LYS A 103 12.94 -17.41 5.30
C LYS A 103 13.49 -17.32 3.87
N ASN A 104 12.66 -17.05 2.87
CA ASN A 104 13.04 -16.87 1.47
C ASN A 104 12.50 -15.53 0.95
N GLN A 105 13.33 -14.49 0.96
CA GLN A 105 12.99 -13.25 0.26
C GLN A 105 12.88 -13.54 -1.24
N SER A 106 11.70 -13.32 -1.81
CA SER A 106 11.57 -13.18 -3.26
C SER A 106 12.30 -11.91 -3.70
N VAL A 107 12.98 -11.98 -4.85
CA VAL A 107 13.61 -10.85 -5.52
C VAL A 107 12.61 -9.68 -5.64
N PRO A 108 13.05 -8.41 -5.48
CA PRO A 108 12.18 -7.26 -5.72
C PRO A 108 11.54 -7.34 -7.11
N LYS A 109 10.22 -7.25 -7.18
CA LYS A 109 9.46 -7.26 -8.43
C LYS A 109 9.48 -5.89 -9.11
N SER A 110 9.45 -5.87 -10.44
CA SER A 110 9.27 -4.63 -11.22
C SER A 110 7.89 -4.01 -10.98
N ILE A 111 7.66 -2.77 -11.43
CA ILE A 111 6.33 -2.14 -11.31
C ILE A 111 5.31 -2.88 -12.18
N GLU A 112 5.70 -3.34 -13.38
CA GLU A 112 4.87 -4.11 -14.30
C GLU A 112 4.45 -5.44 -13.67
N GLU A 113 5.38 -6.18 -13.06
CA GLU A 113 5.07 -7.41 -12.34
C GLU A 113 4.14 -7.18 -11.14
N LYS A 114 4.27 -6.03 -10.45
CA LYS A 114 3.35 -5.66 -9.36
C LYS A 114 1.95 -5.39 -9.91
N LEU A 115 1.82 -4.64 -11.02
CA LEU A 115 0.54 -4.33 -11.65
C LEU A 115 -0.16 -5.59 -12.17
N GLU A 116 0.56 -6.50 -12.85
CA GLU A 116 0.00 -7.77 -13.32
C GLU A 116 -0.54 -8.63 -12.17
N ASN A 117 0.16 -8.62 -11.02
CA ASN A 117 -0.34 -9.32 -9.83
C ASN A 117 -1.62 -8.66 -9.29
N VAL A 118 -1.72 -7.32 -9.32
CA VAL A 118 -2.93 -6.59 -8.92
C VAL A 118 -4.10 -6.95 -9.82
N ASP A 119 -3.94 -6.93 -11.14
CA ASP A 119 -4.97 -7.32 -12.11
C ASP A 119 -5.51 -8.72 -11.82
N LYS A 120 -4.60 -9.70 -11.70
CA LYS A 120 -4.95 -11.09 -11.36
C LYS A 120 -5.67 -11.23 -10.03
N ILE A 121 -5.36 -10.40 -9.03
CA ILE A 121 -6.05 -10.42 -7.74
C ILE A 121 -7.46 -9.81 -7.87
N ILE A 122 -7.62 -8.75 -8.65
CA ILE A 122 -8.92 -8.10 -8.89
C ILE A 122 -9.86 -8.98 -9.71
N GLU A 123 -9.36 -9.96 -10.47
CA GLU A 123 -10.20 -10.94 -11.15
C GLU A 123 -10.75 -12.03 -10.22
N LYS A 124 -10.11 -12.26 -9.06
CA LYS A 124 -10.51 -13.29 -8.10
C LYS A 124 -11.83 -12.95 -7.40
N SER A 125 -12.54 -13.97 -6.92
CA SER A 125 -13.72 -13.76 -6.06
C SER A 125 -13.35 -13.08 -4.74
N MET A 126 -14.32 -12.45 -4.07
CA MET A 126 -14.09 -11.84 -2.74
C MET A 126 -13.51 -12.84 -1.74
N SER A 127 -14.00 -14.09 -1.74
CA SER A 127 -13.50 -15.14 -0.84
C SER A 127 -12.02 -15.49 -1.09
N GLU A 128 -11.60 -15.52 -2.34
CA GLU A 128 -10.21 -15.79 -2.70
C GLU A 128 -9.30 -14.61 -2.36
N ARG A 129 -9.78 -13.37 -2.51
CA ARG A 129 -9.06 -12.18 -2.07
C ARG A 129 -8.91 -12.17 -0.55
N GLU A 130 -9.96 -12.48 0.19
CA GLU A 130 -9.89 -12.59 1.66
C GLU A 130 -8.92 -13.69 2.10
N ASN A 131 -8.93 -14.85 1.44
CA ASN A 131 -7.99 -15.94 1.75
C ASN A 131 -6.54 -15.58 1.39
N TYR A 132 -6.33 -14.90 0.27
CA TYR A 132 -5.02 -14.36 -0.11
C TYR A 132 -4.53 -13.36 0.94
N MET A 133 -5.38 -12.41 1.35
CA MET A 133 -5.07 -11.46 2.42
C MET A 133 -4.74 -12.19 3.72
N LYS A 134 -5.57 -13.13 4.18
CA LYS A 134 -5.28 -13.95 5.38
C LYS A 134 -3.93 -14.65 5.28
N SER A 135 -3.60 -15.23 4.13
CA SER A 135 -2.30 -15.88 3.91
C SER A 135 -1.11 -14.92 4.00
N LEU A 136 -1.29 -13.66 3.60
CA LEU A 136 -0.28 -12.61 3.79
C LEU A 136 -0.16 -12.19 5.26
N PHE A 137 -1.24 -12.29 6.04
CA PHE A 137 -1.32 -11.78 7.42
C PHE A 137 -1.24 -12.83 8.54
N ASN A 138 -1.07 -14.12 8.23
CA ASN A 138 -1.11 -15.21 9.20
C ASN A 138 0.02 -15.22 10.26
N GLU A 139 1.06 -14.37 10.13
CA GLU A 139 2.14 -14.24 11.12
C GLU A 139 2.28 -12.82 11.68
N ILE A 140 1.21 -12.02 11.61
CA ILE A 140 1.29 -10.56 11.69
C ILE A 140 0.47 -10.00 12.84
N LYS A 141 1.12 -9.18 13.66
CA LYS A 141 0.42 -8.30 14.61
C LYS A 141 0.01 -7.05 13.86
N ILE A 142 -1.30 -6.86 13.67
CA ILE A 142 -1.88 -5.67 13.02
C ILE A 142 -2.74 -4.93 14.03
N ASN A 143 -2.51 -3.64 14.12
CA ASN A 143 -3.30 -2.71 14.92
C ASN A 143 -3.80 -1.60 14.00
N THR A 144 -5.13 -1.48 13.87
CA THR A 144 -5.74 -0.47 13.01
C THR A 144 -6.67 0.43 13.80
N LYS A 145 -6.50 1.74 13.61
CA LYS A 145 -7.34 2.79 14.18
C LYS A 145 -7.92 3.65 13.07
N VAL A 146 -9.15 4.12 13.23
CA VAL A 146 -9.78 5.07 12.31
C VAL A 146 -10.12 6.35 13.07
N PHE A 147 -9.75 7.47 12.48
CA PHE A 147 -10.02 8.79 13.03
C PHE A 147 -10.97 9.52 12.09
N ASN A 148 -12.02 10.12 12.64
CA ASN A 148 -12.85 11.06 11.91
C ASN A 148 -12.14 12.43 11.85
N ILE A 149 -11.98 13.00 10.66
CA ILE A 149 -11.23 14.25 10.46
C ILE A 149 -11.98 15.45 11.05
N ASP A 150 -13.31 15.47 10.97
CA ASP A 150 -14.12 16.59 11.42
C ASP A 150 -14.20 16.70 12.95
N THR A 151 -14.28 15.55 13.61
CA THR A 151 -14.55 15.47 15.06
C THR A 151 -13.33 15.07 15.88
N GLY A 152 -12.30 14.51 15.26
CA GLY A 152 -11.13 13.93 15.94
C GLY A 152 -11.45 12.64 16.70
N SER A 153 -12.65 12.07 16.57
CA SER A 153 -13.02 10.84 17.28
C SER A 153 -12.25 9.64 16.75
N GLU A 154 -11.71 8.82 17.67
CA GLU A 154 -11.04 7.54 17.37
C GLU A 154 -12.04 6.38 17.47
N GLU A 155 -12.09 5.56 16.41
CA GLU A 155 -12.73 4.25 16.38
C GLU A 155 -11.64 3.18 16.29
N ASN A 156 -11.58 2.29 17.28
CA ASN A 156 -10.61 1.20 17.28
C ASN A 156 -11.27 -0.05 16.67
N ILE A 157 -10.85 -0.43 15.46
CA ILE A 157 -11.54 -1.47 14.67
C ILE A 157 -10.95 -2.87 14.83
N GLY A 158 -9.90 -3.05 15.63
CA GLY A 158 -9.46 -4.36 16.07
C GLY A 158 -7.95 -4.51 16.23
N ILE A 159 -7.57 -5.26 17.26
CA ILE A 159 -6.25 -5.85 17.43
C ILE A 159 -6.43 -7.34 17.11
N ASN A 160 -5.79 -7.83 16.04
CA ASN A 160 -5.62 -9.28 15.89
C ASN A 160 -4.50 -9.68 16.86
N LYS A 161 -4.87 -10.04 18.09
CA LYS A 161 -3.97 -10.73 19.02
C LYS A 161 -3.83 -12.17 18.55
N GLU A 162 -2.60 -12.68 18.56
CA GLU A 162 -2.25 -14.07 18.21
C GLU A 162 -3.27 -15.05 18.80
N ALA A 163 -3.71 -16.02 17.98
CA ALA A 163 -4.36 -17.24 18.44
C ALA A 163 -3.33 -18.20 19.04
#